data_AF-A0A7J2TJM0-F1
#
_entry.id   AF-A0A7J2TJM0-F1
#
_cell.length_a   1.000
_cell.length_b   1.000
_cell.length_c   1.000
_cell.angle_alpha   90.00
_cell.angle_beta   90.00
_cell.angle_gamma   90.00
#
_symmetry.space_group_name_H-M   'P 1'
#
loop_
_entity.id
_entity.type
_entity.pdbx_description
1 polymer ?
#
loop_
_entity_poly.entity_id
_entity_poly.type
_entity_poly.pdbx_seq_one_letter_code
_entity_poly.pdbx_strand_id
1 'polypeptide(L)'
;MKLIFFLLLAGVLDSSYLLYTHYMFHISPFCPIDACIPQELPIPSYLLALLGLIWFLAGFFIIFVRSKPLAKFWQILGVLGALGLFSYSATIGYNCYYCYLAHFLGIASVMAYEREVRKCR
;
A
#
# COMPACT_ATOMS: atom_id res chain seq x y z
N MET A 1 -5.96 -18.54 5.21
CA MET A 1 -6.52 -17.22 5.58
C MET A 1 -5.61 -16.39 6.51
N LYS A 2 -4.80 -17.01 7.39
CA LYS A 2 -4.02 -16.27 8.40
C LYS A 2 -3.02 -15.28 7.80
N LEU A 3 -2.25 -15.69 6.78
CA LEU A 3 -1.18 -14.87 6.21
C LEU A 3 -1.68 -13.57 5.56
N ILE A 4 -2.69 -13.67 4.67
CA ILE A 4 -3.25 -12.48 4.01
C ILE A 4 -3.82 -11.48 5.02
N PHE A 5 -4.47 -11.98 6.08
CA PHE A 5 -5.02 -11.13 7.13
C PHE A 5 -3.93 -10.31 7.83
N PHE A 6 -2.81 -10.93 8.19
CA PHE A 6 -1.69 -10.22 8.80
C PHE A 6 -1.03 -9.22 7.85
N LEU A 7 -0.92 -9.55 6.55
CA LEU A 7 -0.35 -8.64 5.55
C LEU A 7 -1.22 -7.40 5.34
N LEU A 8 -2.55 -7.58 5.25
CA LEU A 8 -3.48 -6.46 5.15
C LEU A 8 -3.50 -5.61 6.41
N LEU A 9 -3.46 -6.24 7.60
CA LEU A 9 -3.40 -5.51 8.87
C LEU A 9 -2.12 -4.67 8.98
N ALA A 10 -0.97 -5.24 8.62
CA ALA A 10 0.30 -4.51 8.57
C ALA A 10 0.23 -3.33 7.61
N GLY A 11 -0.38 -3.49 6.43
CA GLY A 11 -0.57 -2.42 5.47
C GLY A 11 -1.50 -1.30 5.95
N VAL A 12 -2.57 -1.65 6.67
CA VAL A 12 -3.45 -0.67 7.32
C VAL A 12 -2.67 0.12 8.38
N LEU A 13 -1.93 -0.55 9.26
CA LEU A 13 -1.16 0.11 10.32
C LEU A 13 -0.09 1.04 9.74
N ASP A 14 0.64 0.59 8.72
CA ASP A 14 1.66 1.37 8.02
C ASP A 14 1.07 2.62 7.35
N SER A 15 -0.01 2.44 6.57
CA SER A 15 -0.67 3.54 5.86
C SER A 15 -1.34 4.54 6.82
N SER A 16 -1.96 4.04 7.90
CA SER A 16 -2.54 4.88 8.96
C SER A 16 -1.47 5.65 9.72
N TYR A 17 -0.31 5.03 9.99
CA TYR A 17 0.81 5.70 10.64
C TYR A 17 1.35 6.85 9.77
N LEU A 18 1.56 6.62 8.47
CA LEU A 18 1.95 7.66 7.52
C LEU A 18 0.95 8.83 7.49
N LEU A 19 -0.34 8.52 7.45
CA LEU A 19 -1.40 9.53 7.46
C LEU A 19 -1.39 10.32 8.77
N TYR A 20 -1.29 9.63 9.91
CA TYR A 20 -1.24 10.25 11.23
C TYR A 20 -0.03 11.18 11.37
N THR A 21 1.16 10.75 10.94
CA THR A 21 2.38 11.56 11.02
C THR A 21 2.27 12.82 10.17
N HIS A 22 1.63 12.72 8.99
CA HIS A 22 1.38 13.88 8.13
C HIS A 22 0.45 14.90 8.81
N TYR A 23 -0.62 14.44 9.47
CA TYR A 23 -1.58 15.33 10.15
C TYR A 23 -1.05 15.93 11.45
N MET A 24 -0.35 15.15 12.28
CA MET A 24 0.07 15.61 13.60
C MET A 24 1.31 16.50 13.58
N PHE A 25 2.29 16.19 12.74
CA PHE A 25 3.55 16.91 12.82
C PHE A 25 3.59 18.15 11.93
N HIS A 26 2.76 18.26 10.87
CA HIS A 26 2.84 19.35 9.86
C HIS A 26 4.28 19.67 9.37
N ILE A 27 5.24 18.82 9.71
CA ILE A 27 6.68 18.96 9.64
C ILE A 27 7.19 17.58 9.22
N SER A 28 8.01 17.57 8.19
CA SER A 28 8.46 16.43 7.39
C SER A 28 7.47 15.99 6.31
N PRO A 29 7.62 16.54 5.08
CA PRO A 29 6.70 16.26 3.99
C PRO A 29 6.78 14.81 3.43
N PHE A 30 7.59 13.89 4.00
CA PHE A 30 7.91 12.67 3.25
C PHE A 30 8.08 11.37 4.03
N CYS A 31 8.63 11.36 5.23
CA CYS A 31 8.85 10.09 5.92
C CYS A 31 9.20 10.47 7.38
N PRO A 32 8.74 9.74 8.40
CA PRO A 32 9.07 10.05 9.80
C PRO A 32 10.54 9.78 10.15
N ILE A 33 11.35 9.38 9.17
CA ILE A 33 12.80 9.17 9.22
C ILE A 33 13.39 10.05 8.11
N ASP A 34 14.58 10.63 8.31
CA ASP A 34 15.35 11.47 7.38
C ASP A 34 15.50 10.85 5.97
N ALA A 35 14.44 10.88 5.17
CA ALA A 35 14.46 10.53 3.76
C ALA A 35 14.94 11.77 2.98
N CYS A 36 15.80 11.60 1.98
CA CYS A 36 16.16 12.68 1.06
C CYS A 36 14.89 13.15 0.34
N ILE A 37 14.43 14.35 0.65
CA ILE A 37 13.20 14.94 0.13
C ILE A 37 13.49 15.59 -1.23
N PRO A 38 13.01 15.05 -2.36
CA PRO A 38 12.91 15.85 -3.58
C PRO A 38 11.89 16.97 -3.35
N GLN A 39 12.24 18.19 -3.75
CA GLN A 39 11.57 19.41 -3.32
C GLN A 39 10.10 19.53 -3.72
N GLU A 40 9.61 18.79 -4.72
CA GLU A 40 8.18 18.79 -5.09
C GLU A 40 7.74 17.42 -5.65
N LEU A 41 6.80 16.75 -4.98
CA LEU A 41 6.02 15.68 -5.59
C LEU A 41 4.83 16.32 -6.35
N PRO A 42 4.51 15.85 -7.56
CA PRO A 42 3.31 16.28 -8.29
C PRO A 42 2.02 15.82 -7.61
N ILE A 43 2.10 14.83 -6.72
CA ILE A 43 0.96 14.28 -5.98
C ILE A 43 1.27 14.35 -4.48
N PRO A 44 0.36 14.91 -3.65
CA PRO A 44 0.57 14.97 -2.22
C PRO A 44 0.76 13.58 -1.60
N SER A 45 1.78 13.43 -0.75
CA SER A 45 2.12 12.15 -0.11
C SER A 45 0.99 11.58 0.75
N TYR A 46 0.22 12.44 1.43
CA TYR A 46 -0.96 12.01 2.19
C TYR A 46 -2.02 11.36 1.31
N LEU A 47 -2.16 11.78 0.04
CA LEU A 47 -3.14 11.21 -0.87
C LEU A 47 -2.73 9.79 -1.27
N LEU A 48 -1.44 9.55 -1.47
CA LEU A 48 -0.90 8.22 -1.74
C LEU A 48 -1.07 7.29 -0.53
N ALA A 49 -0.78 7.77 0.68
CA ALA A 49 -1.02 7.02 1.92
C ALA A 49 -2.52 6.70 2.12
N LEU A 50 -3.40 7.64 1.81
CA LEU A 50 -4.85 7.44 1.86
C LEU A 50 -5.32 6.39 0.85
N LEU A 51 -4.82 6.44 -0.39
CA LEU A 51 -5.11 5.44 -1.42
C LEU A 51 -4.63 4.05 -1.01
N GLY A 52 -3.43 3.95 -0.43
CA GLY A 52 -2.90 2.72 0.15
C GLY A 52 -3.81 2.18 1.25
N LEU A 53 -4.21 3.02 2.20
CA LEU A 53 -5.12 2.67 3.29
C LEU A 53 -6.46 2.14 2.76
N ILE A 54 -7.07 2.85 1.81
CA ILE A 54 -8.33 2.43 1.17
C ILE A 54 -8.14 1.08 0.47
N TRP A 55 -7.01 0.88 -0.21
CA TRP A 55 -6.72 -0.38 -0.90
C TRP A 55 -6.56 -1.56 0.07
N PHE A 56 -5.86 -1.40 1.19
CA PHE A 56 -5.73 -2.44 2.22
C PHE A 56 -7.07 -2.75 2.91
N LEU A 57 -7.87 -1.72 3.23
CA LEU A 57 -9.22 -1.89 3.77
C LEU A 57 -10.15 -2.60 2.78
N ALA A 58 -10.08 -2.24 1.51
CA ALA A 58 -10.80 -2.95 0.45
C ALA A 58 -10.37 -4.42 0.38
N GLY A 59 -9.10 -4.73 0.63
CA GLY A 59 -8.60 -6.10 0.72
C GLY A 59 -9.34 -6.96 1.75
N PHE A 60 -9.65 -6.40 2.92
CA PHE A 60 -10.49 -7.10 3.91
C PHE A 60 -11.90 -7.36 3.36
N PHE A 61 -12.51 -6.37 2.72
CA PHE A 61 -13.84 -6.53 2.10
C PHE A 61 -13.86 -7.61 1.02
N ILE A 62 -12.82 -7.67 0.16
CA ILE A 62 -12.68 -8.69 -0.88
C ILE A 62 -12.66 -10.11 -0.29
N ILE A 63 -11.99 -10.31 0.85
CA ILE A 63 -11.95 -11.61 1.53
C ILE A 63 -13.36 -12.09 1.92
N PHE A 64 -14.24 -11.17 2.35
CA PHE A 64 -15.61 -11.50 2.77
C PHE A 64 -16.56 -11.72 1.59
N VAL A 65 -16.51 -10.87 0.56
CA VAL A 65 -17.45 -10.91 -0.57
C VAL A 65 -17.20 -12.10 -1.50
N ARG A 66 -15.96 -12.61 -1.58
CA ARG A 66 -15.57 -13.75 -2.44
C ARG A 66 -15.95 -13.60 -3.93
N SER A 67 -16.15 -12.37 -4.40
CA SER A 67 -16.45 -12.08 -5.81
C SER A 67 -15.17 -12.10 -6.65
N LYS A 68 -15.09 -13.03 -7.61
CA LYS A 68 -13.96 -13.17 -8.53
C LYS A 68 -13.63 -11.89 -9.33
N PRO A 69 -14.59 -11.21 -9.98
CA PRO A 69 -14.27 -10.00 -10.74
C PRO A 69 -13.77 -8.86 -9.84
N LEU A 70 -14.37 -8.70 -8.67
CA LEU A 70 -13.98 -7.66 -7.72
C LEU A 70 -12.57 -7.90 -7.17
N ALA A 71 -12.25 -9.16 -6.86
CA ALA A 71 -10.92 -9.56 -6.44
C ALA A 71 -9.88 -9.30 -7.53
N LYS A 72 -10.17 -9.64 -8.80
CA LYS A 72 -9.27 -9.37 -9.92
C LYS A 72 -9.01 -7.88 -10.11
N PHE A 73 -10.05 -7.06 -10.02
CA PHE A 73 -9.92 -5.61 -10.09
C PHE A 73 -9.03 -5.06 -8.95
N TRP A 74 -9.28 -5.50 -7.71
CA TRP A 74 -8.46 -5.13 -6.55
C TRP A 74 -6.99 -5.52 -6.72
N GLN A 75 -6.70 -6.73 -7.22
CA GLN A 75 -5.35 -7.20 -7.50
C GLN A 75 -4.64 -6.35 -8.56
N ILE A 76 -5.31 -6.06 -9.67
CA ILE A 76 -4.75 -5.25 -10.77
C ILE A 76 -4.40 -3.86 -10.25
N LEU A 77 -5.31 -3.22 -9.52
CA LEU A 77 -5.06 -1.92 -8.90
C LEU A 77 -3.87 -1.97 -7.95
N GLY A 78 -3.75 -3.01 -7.13
CA GLY A 78 -2.64 -3.16 -6.19
C GLY A 78 -1.29 -3.31 -6.88
N VAL A 79 -1.23 -4.15 -7.93
CA VAL A 79 0.01 -4.40 -8.68
C VAL A 79 0.42 -3.17 -9.49
N LEU A 80 -0.52 -2.54 -10.21
CA LEU A 80 -0.25 -1.32 -10.98
C LEU A 80 0.14 -0.16 -10.06
N GLY A 81 -0.57 0.01 -8.94
CA GLY A 81 -0.25 1.02 -7.94
C GLY A 81 1.15 0.82 -7.36
N ALA A 82 1.46 -0.40 -6.91
CA ALA A 82 2.77 -0.69 -6.32
C ALA A 82 3.92 -0.53 -7.31
N LEU A 83 3.80 -1.06 -8.53
CA LEU A 83 4.84 -0.95 -9.55
C LEU A 83 4.99 0.47 -10.07
N GLY A 84 3.89 1.19 -10.28
CA GLY A 84 3.89 2.56 -10.75
C GLY A 84 4.55 3.50 -9.75
N LEU A 85 4.13 3.44 -8.48
CA LEU A 85 4.68 4.27 -7.42
C LEU A 85 6.12 3.89 -7.06
N PHE A 86 6.46 2.60 -7.09
CA PHE A 86 7.85 2.16 -6.92
C PHE A 86 8.75 2.70 -8.04
N SER A 87 8.35 2.53 -9.30
CA SER A 87 9.12 3.02 -10.45
C SER A 87 9.28 4.53 -10.42
N TYR A 88 8.21 5.24 -10.06
CA TYR A 88 8.23 6.69 -9.90
C TYR A 88 9.15 7.14 -8.77
N SER A 89 9.11 6.47 -7.61
CA SER A 89 10.02 6.79 -6.50
C SER A 89 11.49 6.56 -6.86
N ALA A 90 11.77 5.50 -7.62
CA ALA A 90 13.13 5.20 -8.09
C ALA A 90 13.65 6.25 -9.09
N THR A 91 12.79 6.77 -9.99
CA THR A 91 13.21 7.76 -10.99
C THR A 91 13.54 9.12 -10.38
N ILE A 92 12.83 9.52 -9.32
CA ILE A 92 13.08 10.78 -8.62
C ILE A 92 14.10 10.64 -7.48
N GLY A 93 14.71 9.46 -7.30
CA GLY A 93 15.67 9.20 -6.22
C GLY A 93 15.06 9.27 -4.82
N TYR A 94 13.76 9.06 -4.70
CA TYR A 94 13.02 9.17 -3.45
C TYR A 94 13.00 7.84 -2.70
N ASN A 95 13.75 7.78 -1.60
CA ASN A 95 13.84 6.60 -0.75
C ASN A 95 13.05 6.79 0.55
N CYS A 96 11.82 6.26 0.61
CA CYS A 96 11.07 6.17 1.86
C CYS A 96 10.76 4.71 2.20
N TYR A 97 11.33 4.25 3.31
CA TYR A 97 11.22 2.87 3.77
C TYR A 97 9.78 2.44 4.01
N TYR A 98 8.94 3.30 4.58
CA TYR A 98 7.52 3.02 4.80
C TYR A 98 6.76 2.89 3.48
N CYS A 99 7.03 3.75 2.49
CA CYS A 99 6.42 3.60 1.16
C CYS A 99 6.83 2.28 0.51
N TYR A 100 8.11 1.89 0.57
CA TYR A 100 8.56 0.60 0.05
C TYR A 100 7.97 -0.59 0.79
N LEU A 101 7.78 -0.46 2.10
CA LEU A 101 7.08 -1.46 2.90
C LEU A 101 5.63 -1.58 2.44
N ALA A 102 4.91 -0.49 2.21
CA ALA A 102 3.55 -0.51 1.66
C ALA A 102 3.49 -1.19 0.28
N HIS A 103 4.42 -0.89 -0.63
CA HIS A 103 4.50 -1.54 -1.94
C HIS A 103 4.71 -3.06 -1.81
N PHE A 104 5.65 -3.47 -0.95
CA PHE A 104 5.93 -4.87 -0.67
C PHE A 104 4.71 -5.58 -0.07
N LEU A 105 4.09 -4.98 0.96
CA LEU A 105 2.90 -5.52 1.61
C LEU A 105 1.72 -5.63 0.64
N GLY A 106 1.55 -4.68 -0.27
CA GLY A 106 0.53 -4.73 -1.32
C GLY A 106 0.73 -5.92 -2.26
N ILE A 107 1.93 -6.06 -2.83
CA ILE A 107 2.25 -7.19 -3.72
C ILE A 107 2.15 -8.53 -2.98
N ALA A 108 2.70 -8.61 -1.76
CA ALA A 108 2.64 -9.81 -0.93
C ALA A 108 1.19 -10.21 -0.61
N SER A 109 0.31 -9.24 -0.35
CA SER A 109 -1.12 -9.47 -0.11
C SER A 109 -1.82 -10.05 -1.34
N VAL A 110 -1.50 -9.55 -2.53
CA VAL A 110 -2.01 -10.10 -3.80
C VAL A 110 -1.54 -11.54 -4.01
N MET A 111 -0.25 -11.82 -3.80
CA MET A 111 0.30 -13.18 -3.92
C MET A 111 -0.31 -14.14 -2.89
N ALA A 112 -0.48 -13.69 -1.65
CA ALA A 112 -1.09 -14.48 -0.59
C ALA A 112 -2.56 -14.79 -0.90
N TYR A 113 -3.31 -13.83 -1.46
CA TYR A 113 -4.68 -14.04 -1.92
C TYR A 113 -4.76 -15.12 -3.00
N GLU A 114 -3.94 -15.03 -4.05
CA GLU A 114 -3.91 -16.03 -5.12
C GLU A 114 -3.59 -17.44 -4.60
N ARG A 115 -2.64 -17.56 -3.67
CA ARG A 115 -2.31 -18.85 -3.03
C ARG A 115 -3.48 -19.43 -2.26
N GLU A 116 -4.24 -18.60 -1.55
CA GLU A 116 -5.43 -19.04 -0.80
C GLU A 116 -6.55 -19.48 -1.75
N VAL A 117 -6.82 -18.73 -2.82
CA VAL A 117 -7.84 -19.10 -3.81
C VAL A 117 -7.50 -20.41 -4.50
N ARG A 118 -6.22 -20.64 -4.84
CA ARG A 118 -5.77 -21.90 -5.45
C ARG A 118 -5.96 -23.12 -4.54
N LYS A 119 -5.84 -22.98 -3.23
CA LYS A 119 -6.05 -24.11 -2.29
C LYS A 119 -7.51 -24.58 -2.22
N CYS A 120 -8.45 -23.76 -2.65
CA CYS A 120 -9.89 -24.05 -2.60
C CYS A 120 -10.45 -24.56 -3.94
N ARG A 121 -9.60 -24.71 -4.98
CA ARG A 121 -9.94 -25.27 -6.28
C ARG A 121 -9.32 -26.66 -6.39
#